data_AF-A0A9E0SIU2-F1
#
_entry.id   AF-A0A9E0SIU2-F1
#
_cell.length_a   1.000
_cell.length_b   1.000
_cell.length_c   1.000
_cell.angle_alpha   90.00
_cell.angle_beta   90.00
_cell.angle_gamma   90.00
#
_symmetry.space_group_name_H-M   'P 1'
#
loop_
_entity.id
_entity.type
_entity.pdbx_description
1 polymer ?
#
loop_
_entity_poly.entity_id
_entity_poly.type
_entity_poly.pdbx_seq_one_letter_code
_entity_poly.pdbx_strand_id
1 'polypeptide(L)'
;MLHRLTRVCTHCVSRRRGRLLFSIFNLILYAVAGLLVNVLLLRFWMQAVRVRPPMSVAEFTFQLTDWLVKPLRRVIPGVAGYDWASLIGALLVTVVATLIGLQVWSGIAPDDVLVQSLLRLIQWAIYGLMFALVLEVIFSWVNPYAPLAPFVRTLNEPILRPLRRIIPLVGNVDLSVFVAFILLQIALTLVARFLFPGA
;
A
#
# COMPACT_ATOMS: atom_id res chain seq x y z
N MET A 1 23.79 39.49 29.88
CA MET A 1 23.46 39.04 28.50
C MET A 1 23.54 37.52 28.29
N LEU A 2 24.43 36.77 28.95
CA LEU A 2 24.58 35.31 28.75
C LEU A 2 23.38 34.43 29.18
N HIS A 3 22.55 34.86 30.14
CA HIS A 3 21.40 34.07 30.61
C HIS A 3 20.21 33.98 29.65
N ARG A 4 20.17 34.80 28.58
CA ARG A 4 19.09 34.78 27.57
C ARG A 4 19.34 33.72 26.50
N LEU A 5 20.60 33.44 26.17
CA LEU A 5 20.97 32.50 25.10
C LEU A 5 20.73 31.03 25.50
N THR A 6 20.95 30.66 26.77
CA THR A 6 20.70 29.29 27.27
C THR A 6 19.22 28.92 27.31
N ARG A 7 18.33 29.89 27.61
CA ARG A 7 16.87 29.68 27.62
C ARG A 7 16.27 29.52 26.22
N VAL A 8 16.85 30.16 25.21
CA VAL A 8 16.43 29.99 23.81
C VAL A 8 16.84 28.61 23.28
N CYS A 9 18.02 28.10 23.63
CA CYS A 9 18.46 26.76 23.24
C CYS A 9 17.59 25.64 23.84
N THR A 10 17.19 25.71 25.11
CA THR A 10 16.35 24.66 25.72
C THR A 10 14.94 24.60 25.15
N HIS A 11 14.34 25.76 24.84
CA HIS A 11 13.02 25.82 24.19
C HIS A 11 13.04 25.37 22.72
N CYS A 12 14.14 25.65 22.01
CA CYS A 12 14.34 25.21 20.62
C CYS A 12 14.54 23.68 20.57
N VAL A 13 15.30 23.12 21.51
CA VAL A 13 15.53 21.67 21.63
C VAL A 13 14.26 20.93 22.07
N SER A 14 13.47 21.44 23.02
CA SER A 14 12.22 20.78 23.43
C SER A 14 11.16 20.76 22.33
N ARG A 15 11.02 21.87 21.57
CA ARG A 15 10.10 21.96 20.41
C ARG A 15 10.58 21.12 19.22
N ARG A 16 11.88 20.89 19.07
CA ARG A 16 12.44 19.96 18.07
C ARG A 16 12.23 18.50 18.50
N ARG A 17 12.41 18.18 19.79
CA ARG A 17 12.20 16.83 20.34
C ARG A 17 10.74 16.36 20.27
N GLY A 18 9.78 17.23 20.61
CA GLY A 18 8.35 16.93 20.46
C GLY A 18 7.95 16.65 19.01
N ARG A 19 8.50 17.41 18.04
CA ARG A 19 8.28 17.16 16.60
C ARG A 19 8.88 15.83 16.13
N LEU A 20 10.07 15.46 16.62
CA LEU A 20 10.71 14.18 16.26
C LEU A 20 9.91 12.96 16.75
N LEU A 21 9.48 12.97 18.02
CA LEU A 21 8.67 11.87 18.58
C LEU A 21 7.38 11.66 17.79
N PHE A 22 6.75 12.76 17.42
CA PHE A 22 5.53 12.77 16.64
C PHE A 22 5.75 12.29 15.18
N SER A 23 6.87 12.67 14.55
CA SER A 23 7.25 12.13 13.23
C SER A 23 7.50 10.63 13.28
N ILE A 24 8.17 10.14 14.32
CA ILE A 24 8.42 8.69 14.51
C ILE A 24 7.10 7.95 14.71
N PHE A 25 6.20 8.49 15.53
CA PHE A 25 4.86 7.92 15.74
C PHE A 25 4.09 7.81 14.43
N ASN A 26 4.04 8.87 13.62
CA ASN A 26 3.38 8.82 12.31
C ASN A 26 4.03 7.82 11.37
N LEU A 27 5.37 7.72 11.37
CA LEU A 27 6.06 6.74 10.56
C LEU A 27 5.60 5.33 10.91
N ILE A 28 5.56 4.99 12.20
CA ILE A 28 5.11 3.67 12.67
C ILE A 28 3.64 3.44 12.32
N LEU A 29 2.78 4.44 12.57
CA LEU A 29 1.35 4.38 12.26
C LEU A 29 1.12 4.07 10.78
N TYR A 30 1.71 4.85 9.87
CA TYR A 30 1.54 4.66 8.43
C TYR A 30 2.25 3.41 7.90
N ALA A 31 3.36 2.98 8.51
CA ALA A 31 4.02 1.73 8.15
C ALA A 31 3.14 0.52 8.49
N VAL A 32 2.60 0.46 9.71
CA VAL A 32 1.71 -0.63 10.15
C VAL A 32 0.41 -0.62 9.37
N ALA A 33 -0.23 0.55 9.24
CA ALA A 33 -1.47 0.69 8.48
C ALA A 33 -1.25 0.34 6.99
N GLY A 34 -0.14 0.78 6.41
CA GLY A 34 0.21 0.46 5.02
C GLY A 34 0.41 -1.03 4.81
N LEU A 35 1.09 -1.72 5.72
CA LEU A 35 1.25 -3.17 5.68
C LEU A 35 -0.10 -3.88 5.76
N LEU A 36 -0.93 -3.54 6.75
CA LEU A 36 -2.26 -4.15 6.91
C LEU A 36 -3.15 -3.93 5.69
N VAL A 37 -3.15 -2.72 5.13
CA VAL A 37 -3.91 -2.39 3.91
C VAL A 37 -3.40 -3.17 2.71
N ASN A 38 -2.09 -3.28 2.51
CA ASN A 38 -1.54 -4.08 1.42
C ASN A 38 -1.90 -5.57 1.54
N VAL A 39 -1.95 -6.13 2.76
CA VAL A 39 -2.40 -7.52 2.96
C VAL A 39 -3.90 -7.68 2.65
N LEU A 40 -4.74 -6.72 3.05
CA LEU A 40 -6.17 -6.70 2.70
C LEU A 40 -6.40 -6.56 1.20
N LEU A 41 -5.65 -5.68 0.54
CA LEU A 41 -5.68 -5.49 -0.90
C LEU A 41 -5.19 -6.72 -1.64
N LEU A 42 -4.14 -7.40 -1.15
CA LEU A 42 -3.68 -8.67 -1.70
C LEU A 42 -4.78 -9.73 -1.61
N ARG A 43 -5.47 -9.85 -0.47
CA ARG A 43 -6.61 -10.77 -0.30
C ARG A 43 -7.73 -10.49 -1.31
N PHE A 44 -8.07 -9.22 -1.50
CA PHE A 44 -9.04 -8.80 -2.52
C PHE A 44 -8.54 -9.12 -3.93
N TRP A 45 -7.28 -8.80 -4.23
CA TRP A 45 -6.67 -8.97 -5.56
C TRP A 45 -6.59 -10.45 -5.97
N MET A 46 -6.18 -11.34 -5.06
CA MET A 46 -6.15 -12.78 -5.32
C MET A 46 -7.54 -13.31 -5.72
N GLN A 47 -8.60 -12.83 -5.06
CA GLN A 47 -9.98 -13.20 -5.40
C GLN A 47 -10.45 -12.55 -6.70
N ALA A 48 -10.06 -11.30 -6.96
CA ALA A 48 -10.37 -10.60 -8.21
C ALA A 48 -9.73 -11.28 -9.43
N VAL A 49 -8.49 -11.74 -9.30
CA VAL A 49 -7.76 -12.52 -10.34
C VAL A 49 -8.19 -13.99 -10.38
N ARG A 50 -8.94 -14.45 -9.36
CA ARG A 50 -9.39 -15.85 -9.19
C ARG A 50 -8.23 -16.85 -9.12
N VAL A 51 -7.13 -16.45 -8.47
CA VAL A 51 -5.96 -17.30 -8.25
C VAL A 51 -6.05 -18.01 -6.90
N ARG A 52 -5.66 -19.28 -6.84
CA ARG A 52 -5.54 -20.02 -5.57
C ARG A 52 -4.18 -19.71 -4.94
N PRO A 53 -4.14 -19.07 -3.75
CA PRO A 53 -2.87 -18.81 -3.07
C PRO A 53 -2.21 -20.11 -2.59
N PRO A 54 -0.87 -20.18 -2.59
CA PRO A 54 -0.12 -21.19 -1.85
C PRO A 54 -0.47 -21.14 -0.35
N MET A 55 -0.37 -22.29 0.33
CA MET A 55 -0.80 -22.43 1.73
C MET A 55 -0.17 -21.37 2.66
N SER A 56 1.14 -21.12 2.52
CA SER A 56 1.85 -20.13 3.34
C SER A 56 1.35 -18.69 3.15
N VAL A 57 1.03 -18.30 1.91
CA VAL A 57 0.50 -16.98 1.59
C VAL A 57 -0.95 -16.84 2.09
N ALA A 58 -1.76 -17.89 1.89
CA ALA A 58 -3.13 -17.92 2.38
C ALA A 58 -3.18 -17.79 3.90
N GLU A 59 -2.35 -18.55 4.61
CA GLU A 59 -2.28 -18.52 6.06
C GLU A 59 -1.83 -17.14 6.58
N PHE A 60 -0.74 -16.58 6.04
CA PHE A 60 -0.27 -15.25 6.40
C PHE A 60 -1.34 -14.17 6.20
N THR A 61 -1.98 -14.17 5.02
CA THR A 61 -2.99 -13.16 4.68
C THR A 61 -4.24 -13.28 5.54
N PHE A 62 -4.74 -14.50 5.78
CA PHE A 62 -5.95 -14.71 6.58
C PHE A 62 -5.68 -14.51 8.07
N GLN A 63 -4.55 -14.96 8.63
CA GLN A 63 -4.22 -14.71 10.03
C GLN A 63 -4.15 -13.21 10.35
N LEU A 64 -3.55 -12.41 9.47
CA LEU A 64 -3.41 -10.96 9.69
C LEU A 64 -4.70 -10.17 9.48
N THR A 65 -5.67 -10.67 8.69
CA THR A 65 -6.85 -9.89 8.27
C THR A 65 -8.17 -10.42 8.78
N ASP A 66 -8.27 -11.69 9.18
CA ASP A 66 -9.55 -12.32 9.53
C ASP A 66 -10.23 -11.69 10.74
N TRP A 67 -9.46 -11.19 11.71
CA TRP A 67 -10.01 -10.49 12.88
C TRP A 67 -10.81 -9.23 12.49
N LEU A 68 -10.44 -8.59 11.37
CA LEU A 68 -11.12 -7.42 10.82
C LEU A 68 -12.18 -7.82 9.79
N VAL A 69 -11.85 -8.75 8.89
CA VAL A 69 -12.71 -9.12 7.75
C VAL A 69 -13.90 -9.97 8.18
N LYS A 70 -13.75 -10.93 9.10
CA LYS A 70 -14.86 -11.82 9.51
C LYS A 70 -16.01 -11.05 10.18
N PRO A 71 -15.77 -10.10 11.10
CA PRO A 71 -16.85 -9.25 11.62
C PRO A 71 -17.53 -8.43 10.53
N LEU A 72 -16.74 -7.86 9.61
CA LEU A 72 -17.24 -7.00 8.54
C LEU A 72 -18.09 -7.77 7.52
N ARG A 73 -17.74 -9.03 7.23
CA ARG A 73 -18.51 -9.96 6.39
C ARG A 73 -19.89 -10.32 6.97
N ARG A 74 -20.15 -10.08 8.27
CA ARG A 74 -21.49 -10.26 8.83
C ARG A 74 -22.46 -9.18 8.35
N VAL A 75 -21.95 -8.01 7.99
CA VAL A 75 -22.74 -6.85 7.54
C VAL A 75 -22.75 -6.78 6.01
N ILE A 76 -21.64 -7.10 5.37
CA ILE A 76 -21.49 -6.98 3.91
C ILE A 76 -21.53 -8.37 3.27
N PRO A 77 -22.57 -8.69 2.48
CA PRO A 77 -22.61 -9.93 1.72
C PRO A 77 -21.54 -9.91 0.61
N GLY A 78 -20.94 -11.07 0.34
CA GLY A 78 -20.03 -11.23 -0.80
C GLY A 78 -20.81 -11.21 -2.12
N VAL A 79 -20.82 -10.06 -2.81
CA VAL A 79 -21.51 -9.90 -4.10
C VAL A 79 -20.55 -10.17 -5.27
N ALA A 80 -21.02 -10.91 -6.28
CA ALA A 80 -20.33 -11.15 -7.57
C ALA A 80 -18.97 -11.89 -7.49
N GLY A 81 -18.68 -12.58 -6.39
CA GLY A 81 -17.43 -13.33 -6.21
C GLY A 81 -16.22 -12.49 -5.81
N TYR A 82 -16.42 -11.21 -5.47
CA TYR A 82 -15.38 -10.32 -4.93
C TYR A 82 -15.45 -10.22 -3.40
N ASP A 83 -14.30 -10.01 -2.76
CA ASP A 83 -14.19 -9.78 -1.31
C ASP A 83 -14.41 -8.30 -0.95
N TRP A 84 -15.63 -7.80 -1.08
CA TRP A 84 -15.97 -6.41 -0.73
C TRP A 84 -15.60 -6.06 0.71
N ALA A 85 -15.68 -7.04 1.62
CA ALA A 85 -15.28 -6.85 3.01
C ALA A 85 -13.77 -6.54 3.15
N SER A 86 -12.90 -7.14 2.34
CA SER A 86 -11.47 -6.81 2.37
C SER A 86 -11.19 -5.40 1.82
N LEU A 87 -11.88 -4.99 0.75
CA LEU A 87 -11.72 -3.65 0.17
C LEU A 87 -12.23 -2.55 1.13
N ILE A 88 -13.41 -2.77 1.73
CA ILE A 88 -13.98 -1.85 2.73
C ILE A 88 -13.13 -1.85 4.01
N GLY A 89 -12.62 -3.01 4.43
CA GLY A 89 -11.68 -3.10 5.54
C GLY A 89 -10.41 -2.30 5.29
N ALA A 90 -9.85 -2.38 4.08
CA ALA A 90 -8.69 -1.58 3.68
C ALA A 90 -9.00 -0.07 3.76
N LEU A 91 -10.15 0.35 3.23
CA LEU A 91 -10.60 1.74 3.34
C LEU A 91 -10.75 2.17 4.80
N LEU A 92 -11.38 1.35 5.64
CA LEU A 92 -11.56 1.65 7.06
C LEU A 92 -10.22 1.84 7.78
N VAL A 93 -9.25 0.96 7.54
CA VAL A 93 -7.90 1.10 8.11
C VAL A 93 -7.22 2.38 7.63
N THR A 94 -7.35 2.74 6.34
CA THR A 94 -6.80 4.01 5.85
C THR A 94 -7.46 5.22 6.50
N VAL A 95 -8.79 5.23 6.65
CA VAL A 95 -9.52 6.32 7.30
C VAL A 95 -9.09 6.48 8.76
N VAL A 96 -9.02 5.38 9.51
CA VAL A 96 -8.56 5.40 10.90
C VAL A 96 -7.12 5.91 11.00
N ALA A 97 -6.21 5.42 10.14
CA ALA A 97 -4.82 5.89 10.13
C ALA A 97 -4.72 7.38 9.77
N THR A 98 -5.50 7.86 8.79
CA THR A 98 -5.55 9.28 8.43
C THR A 98 -6.10 10.11 9.58
N LEU A 99 -7.19 9.70 10.24
CA LEU A 99 -7.77 10.39 11.40
C LEU A 99 -6.78 10.52 12.56
N ILE A 100 -6.05 9.46 12.87
CA ILE A 100 -5.02 9.47 13.92
C ILE A 100 -3.83 10.35 13.48
N GLY A 101 -3.45 10.29 12.20
CA GLY A 101 -2.33 11.06 11.64
C GLY A 101 -2.61 12.56 11.46
N LEU A 102 -3.87 12.99 11.38
CA LEU A 102 -4.26 14.40 11.19
C LEU A 102 -3.84 15.33 12.33
N GLN A 103 -3.40 14.79 13.46
CA GLN A 103 -2.89 15.58 14.59
C GLN A 103 -1.62 16.41 14.27
N VAL A 104 -1.01 16.31 13.08
CA VAL A 104 0.12 17.16 12.65
C VAL A 104 -0.29 18.45 11.96
N TRP A 105 -1.33 18.39 11.13
CA TRP A 105 -1.65 19.42 10.16
C TRP A 105 -2.90 20.13 10.65
N SER A 106 -2.70 21.14 11.49
CA SER A 106 -3.75 22.01 12.03
C SER A 106 -4.43 22.89 10.96
N GLY A 107 -4.54 22.42 9.72
CA GLY A 107 -5.11 23.13 8.58
C GLY A 107 -5.82 22.24 7.54
N ILE A 108 -5.94 20.92 7.78
CA ILE A 108 -6.78 20.05 6.96
C ILE A 108 -8.18 20.08 7.56
N ALA A 109 -9.15 20.54 6.76
CA ALA A 109 -10.54 20.59 7.18
C ALA A 109 -11.13 19.16 7.22
N PRO A 110 -12.04 18.84 8.18
CA PRO A 110 -12.57 17.49 8.38
C PRO A 110 -13.29 16.89 7.17
N ASP A 111 -13.71 17.72 6.22
CA ASP A 111 -14.35 17.35 4.95
C ASP A 111 -13.39 16.67 3.96
N ASP A 112 -12.07 16.88 4.08
CA ASP A 112 -11.08 16.33 3.15
C ASP A 112 -10.54 14.94 3.58
N VAL A 113 -10.93 14.44 4.75
CA VAL A 113 -10.42 13.16 5.28
C VAL A 113 -10.73 12.01 4.35
N LEU A 114 -11.97 11.92 3.87
CA LEU A 114 -12.40 10.82 3.02
C LEU A 114 -11.64 10.82 1.69
N VAL A 115 -11.46 12.00 1.08
CA VAL A 115 -10.72 12.16 -0.18
C VAL A 115 -9.26 11.76 -0.01
N GLN A 116 -8.61 12.23 1.06
CA GLN A 116 -7.23 11.86 1.35
C GLN A 116 -7.06 10.38 1.67
N SER A 117 -7.99 9.77 2.40
CA SER A 117 -7.96 8.33 2.66
C SER A 117 -8.13 7.51 1.38
N LEU A 118 -9.00 7.94 0.45
CA LEU A 118 -9.15 7.31 -0.86
C LEU A 118 -7.87 7.43 -1.70
N LEU A 119 -7.29 8.63 -1.79
CA LEU A 119 -6.03 8.84 -2.52
C LEU A 119 -4.89 8.02 -1.92
N ARG A 120 -4.80 7.93 -0.59
CA ARG A 120 -3.81 7.13 0.12
C ARG A 120 -4.02 5.63 -0.08
N LEU A 121 -5.27 5.16 -0.10
CA LEU A 121 -5.60 3.78 -0.43
C LEU A 121 -5.12 3.42 -1.84
N ILE A 122 -5.35 4.29 -2.82
CA ILE A 122 -4.86 4.13 -4.20
C ILE A 122 -3.32 4.12 -4.22
N GLN A 123 -2.67 5.04 -3.50
CA GLN A 123 -1.22 5.09 -3.39
C GLN A 123 -0.65 3.75 -2.86
N TRP A 124 -1.23 3.23 -1.78
CA TRP A 124 -0.81 1.94 -1.20
C TRP A 124 -1.12 0.76 -2.12
N ALA A 125 -2.24 0.78 -2.84
CA ALA A 125 -2.52 -0.23 -3.86
C ALA A 125 -1.46 -0.24 -4.96
N ILE A 126 -1.04 0.92 -5.46
CA ILE A 126 0.02 1.03 -6.47
C ILE A 126 1.34 0.47 -5.92
N TYR A 127 1.73 0.82 -4.69
CA TYR A 127 2.93 0.23 -4.07
C TYR A 127 2.85 -1.30 -3.94
N GLY A 128 1.69 -1.85 -3.59
CA GLY A 128 1.46 -3.29 -3.53
C GLY A 128 1.64 -3.97 -4.89
N LEU A 129 1.11 -3.35 -5.96
CA LEU A 129 1.31 -3.84 -7.33
C LEU A 129 2.77 -3.76 -7.76
N MET A 130 3.45 -2.64 -7.46
CA MET A 130 4.89 -2.49 -7.74
C MET A 130 5.71 -3.55 -7.00
N PHE A 131 5.38 -3.85 -5.74
CA PHE A 131 6.01 -4.92 -4.98
C PHE A 131 5.80 -6.30 -5.64
N ALA A 132 4.58 -6.59 -6.11
CA ALA A 132 4.30 -7.82 -6.85
C ALA A 132 5.11 -7.92 -8.16
N LEU A 133 5.32 -6.81 -8.87
CA LEU A 133 6.20 -6.76 -10.06
C LEU A 133 7.67 -7.00 -9.70
N VAL A 134 8.15 -6.47 -8.57
CA VAL A 134 9.51 -6.76 -8.10
C VAL A 134 9.69 -8.26 -7.85
N LEU A 135 8.71 -8.93 -7.25
CA LEU A 135 8.74 -10.38 -7.08
C LEU A 135 8.80 -11.13 -8.42
N GLU A 136 8.09 -10.67 -9.45
CA GLU A 136 8.17 -11.24 -10.81
C GLU A 136 9.59 -11.12 -11.39
N VAL A 137 10.24 -9.95 -11.24
CA VAL A 137 11.64 -9.76 -11.69
C VAL A 137 12.58 -10.71 -10.94
N ILE A 138 12.45 -10.78 -9.61
CA ILE A 138 13.27 -11.67 -8.78
C ILE A 138 13.11 -13.13 -9.23
N PHE A 139 11.88 -13.62 -9.39
CA PHE A 139 11.67 -15.00 -9.82
C PHE A 139 12.09 -15.24 -11.27
N SER A 140 11.88 -14.30 -12.18
CA SER A 140 12.26 -14.49 -13.59
C SER A 140 13.78 -14.51 -13.79
N TRP A 141 14.55 -13.75 -13.01
CA TRP A 141 15.99 -13.64 -13.18
C TRP A 141 16.79 -14.59 -12.28
N VAL A 142 16.38 -14.70 -11.02
CA VAL A 142 17.17 -15.40 -10.00
C VAL A 142 16.81 -16.87 -9.95
N ASN A 143 15.52 -17.21 -9.87
CA ASN A 143 15.07 -18.60 -9.80
C ASN A 143 13.68 -18.81 -10.43
N PRO A 144 13.62 -19.11 -11.74
CA PRO A 144 12.37 -19.31 -12.47
C PRO A 144 11.52 -20.49 -11.97
N TYR A 145 12.13 -21.43 -11.25
CA TYR A 145 11.50 -22.67 -10.78
C TYR A 145 11.08 -22.59 -9.30
N ALA A 146 11.14 -21.41 -8.69
CA ALA A 146 10.70 -21.24 -7.30
C ALA A 146 9.20 -21.61 -7.15
N PRO A 147 8.80 -22.28 -6.05
CA PRO A 147 7.41 -22.71 -5.85
C PRO A 147 6.36 -21.58 -5.89
N LEU A 148 6.77 -20.36 -5.52
CA LEU A 148 5.91 -19.17 -5.55
C LEU A 148 5.87 -18.47 -6.92
N ALA A 149 6.76 -18.80 -7.84
CA ALA A 149 6.86 -18.11 -9.13
C ALA A 149 5.56 -18.23 -9.97
N PRO A 150 4.90 -19.40 -10.10
CA PRO A 150 3.64 -19.50 -10.86
C PRO A 150 2.52 -18.66 -10.26
N PHE A 151 2.46 -18.57 -8.93
CA PHE A 151 1.49 -17.75 -8.22
C PHE A 151 1.69 -16.27 -8.54
N VAL A 152 2.94 -15.76 -8.43
CA VAL A 152 3.25 -14.35 -8.72
C VAL A 152 3.03 -14.01 -10.20
N ARG A 153 3.40 -14.90 -11.13
CA ARG A 153 3.13 -14.73 -12.56
C ARG A 153 1.65 -14.56 -12.86
N THR A 154 0.81 -15.40 -12.24
CA THR A 154 -0.66 -15.33 -12.39
C THR A 154 -1.22 -14.06 -11.76
N LEU A 155 -0.70 -13.67 -10.58
CA LEU A 155 -1.14 -12.48 -9.85
C LEU A 155 -0.89 -11.19 -10.65
N ASN A 156 0.21 -11.14 -11.41
CA ASN A 156 0.60 -10.00 -12.23
C ASN A 156 0.07 -10.08 -13.68
N GLU A 157 -0.49 -11.21 -14.10
CA GLU A 157 -0.98 -11.41 -15.47
C GLU A 157 -1.98 -10.35 -15.94
N PRO A 158 -2.97 -9.88 -15.15
CA PRO A 158 -3.90 -8.85 -15.60
C PRO A 158 -3.22 -7.54 -16.00
N ILE A 159 -2.09 -7.21 -15.35
CA ILE A 159 -1.32 -5.99 -15.59
C ILE A 159 -0.34 -6.20 -16.75
N LEU A 160 0.32 -7.35 -16.79
CA LEU A 160 1.38 -7.64 -17.76
C LEU A 160 0.84 -8.12 -19.11
N ARG A 161 -0.29 -8.85 -19.15
CA ARG A 161 -0.88 -9.39 -20.38
C ARG A 161 -1.12 -8.34 -21.48
N PRO A 162 -1.68 -7.14 -21.22
CA PRO A 162 -1.81 -6.12 -22.27
C PRO A 162 -0.45 -5.64 -22.79
N LEU A 163 0.57 -5.56 -21.94
CA LEU A 163 1.92 -5.11 -22.32
C LEU A 163 2.69 -6.19 -23.08
N ARG A 164 2.56 -7.46 -22.68
CA ARG A 164 3.16 -8.64 -23.36
C ARG A 164 2.62 -8.86 -24.78
N ARG A 165 1.48 -8.25 -25.14
CA ARG A 165 0.98 -8.24 -26.53
C ARG A 165 1.80 -7.34 -27.44
N ILE A 166 2.46 -6.33 -26.88
CA ILE A 166 3.22 -5.31 -27.63
C ILE A 166 4.72 -5.59 -27.51
N ILE A 167 5.17 -6.03 -26.33
CA ILE A 167 6.58 -6.20 -25.99
C ILE A 167 6.90 -7.70 -25.96
N PRO A 168 7.71 -8.24 -26.89
CA PRO A 168 8.11 -9.63 -26.87
C PRO A 168 9.08 -9.93 -25.71
N LEU A 169 9.14 -11.21 -25.30
CA LEU A 169 10.15 -11.67 -24.34
C LEU A 169 11.53 -11.68 -25.00
N VAL A 170 12.56 -11.21 -24.29
CA VAL A 170 13.94 -11.20 -24.75
C VAL A 170 14.76 -12.11 -23.84
N GLY A 171 15.22 -13.25 -24.35
CA GLY A 171 16.14 -14.15 -23.63
C GLY A 171 15.63 -14.60 -22.25
N ASN A 172 14.38 -15.07 -22.17
CA ASN A 172 13.65 -15.44 -20.93
C ASN A 172 13.40 -14.27 -19.94
N VAL A 173 13.83 -13.05 -20.24
CA VAL A 173 13.53 -11.86 -19.46
C VAL A 173 12.28 -11.19 -19.98
N ASP A 174 11.34 -10.93 -19.08
CA ASP A 174 10.12 -10.20 -19.40
C ASP A 174 10.32 -8.70 -19.24
N LEU A 175 10.60 -8.02 -20.35
CA LEU A 175 10.76 -6.56 -20.39
C LEU A 175 9.45 -5.80 -20.12
N SER A 176 8.29 -6.45 -20.25
CA SER A 176 7.00 -5.83 -19.96
C SER A 176 6.88 -5.41 -18.48
N VAL A 177 7.62 -6.06 -17.59
CA VAL A 177 7.66 -5.72 -16.16
C VAL A 177 8.26 -4.34 -15.92
N PHE A 178 9.32 -3.96 -16.63
CA PHE A 178 9.90 -2.61 -16.52
C PHE A 178 8.94 -1.54 -17.01
N VAL A 179 8.27 -1.80 -18.13
CA VAL A 179 7.28 -0.86 -18.67
C VAL A 179 6.10 -0.72 -17.71
N ALA A 180 5.59 -1.82 -17.15
CA ALA A 180 4.55 -1.79 -16.13
C ALA A 180 4.98 -0.99 -14.90
N PHE A 181 6.22 -1.18 -14.45
CA PHE A 181 6.78 -0.46 -13.31
C PHE A 181 6.85 1.05 -13.57
N ILE A 182 7.28 1.46 -14.77
CA ILE A 182 7.32 2.88 -15.17
C ILE A 182 5.90 3.47 -15.24
N LEU A 183 4.93 2.75 -15.81
CA LEU A 183 3.54 3.21 -15.88
C LEU A 183 2.93 3.37 -14.49
N LEU A 184 3.18 2.44 -13.58
CA LEU A 184 2.75 2.54 -12.18
C LEU A 184 3.46 3.70 -11.46
N GLN A 185 4.73 3.96 -11.75
CA GLN A 185 5.46 5.10 -11.19
C GLN A 185 4.87 6.44 -11.65
N ILE A 186 4.47 6.55 -12.91
CA ILE A 186 3.76 7.73 -13.44
C ILE A 186 2.42 7.89 -12.72
N ALA A 187 1.63 6.83 -12.60
CA ALA A 187 0.36 6.86 -11.87
C ALA A 187 0.54 7.29 -10.41
N LEU A 188 1.58 6.75 -9.74
CA LEU A 188 1.92 7.11 -8.37
C LEU A 188 2.28 8.61 -8.24
N THR A 189 3.02 9.15 -9.21
CA THR A 189 3.40 10.56 -9.23
C THR A 189 2.17 11.46 -9.36
N LEU A 190 1.21 11.07 -10.20
CA LEU A 190 -0.05 11.78 -10.34
C LEU A 190 -0.84 11.77 -9.02
N VAL A 191 -0.97 10.59 -8.39
CA VAL A 191 -1.66 10.46 -7.08
C VAL A 191 -0.98 11.29 -6.00
N ALA A 192 0.36 11.26 -5.93
CA ALA A 192 1.13 12.01 -4.94
C ALA A 192 0.93 13.53 -5.10
N ARG A 193 0.83 14.03 -6.34
CA ARG A 193 0.55 15.44 -6.61
C ARG A 193 -0.82 15.88 -6.10
N PHE A 194 -1.83 15.01 -6.18
CA PHE A 194 -3.16 15.28 -5.62
C PHE A 194 -3.20 15.15 -4.10
N LEU A 195 -2.42 14.23 -3.53
CA LEU A 195 -2.37 14.00 -2.09
C LEU A 195 -1.62 15.12 -1.34
N PHE A 196 -0.60 15.71 -1.96
CA PHE A 196 0.20 16.80 -1.40
C PHE A 196 0.22 17.98 -2.37
N PRO A 197 -0.89 18.73 -2.50
CA PRO A 197 -0.95 19.89 -3.38
C PRO A 197 0.02 20.97 -2.86
N GLY A 198 1.18 21.11 -3.53
CA GLY A 198 2.20 22.12 -3.21
C GLY A 198 3.53 21.59 -2.67
N ALA A 199 3.74 20.27 -2.66
CA ALA A 199 5.06 19.66 -2.46
C ALA A 199 5.88 19.60 -3.76
#